data_AF-A0A1Y2JYK7-F1
#
_entry.id   AF-A0A1Y2JYK7-F1
#
_cell.length_a   1.000
_cell.length_b   1.000
_cell.length_c   1.000
_cell.angle_alpha   90.00
_cell.angle_beta   90.00
_cell.angle_gamma   90.00
#
_symmetry.space_group_name_H-M   'P 1'
#
loop_
_entity.id
_entity.type
_entity.pdbx_description
1 polymer ?
#
loop_
_entity_poly.entity_id
_entity_poly.type
_entity_poly.pdbx_seq_one_letter_code
_entity_poly.pdbx_strand_id
1 'polypeptide(L)'
;MPASFPMNAWYVAAWDVEIKHQLFPRTICGKHVVMYRRADGGVSALEDACWHRLVPLSKGRLEGDTVVCGYHGLKYNPQGRCTFMPSQETINPSACVRSYPVVERHRYVWL
;
A
#
# COMPACT_ATOMS: atom_id res chain seq x y z
N MET A 1 8.21 19.77 19.81
CA MET A 1 6.87 19.38 19.30
C MET A 1 7.09 18.51 18.08
N PRO A 2 6.36 17.40 17.88
CA PRO A 2 6.47 16.71 16.60
C PRO A 2 6.09 17.71 15.51
N ALA A 3 6.85 17.72 14.41
CA ALA A 3 6.56 18.59 13.27
C ALA A 3 5.11 18.32 12.82
N SER A 4 4.29 19.37 12.80
CA SER A 4 2.94 19.28 12.25
C SER A 4 3.06 19.37 10.74
N PHE A 5 2.90 18.24 10.06
CA PHE A 5 2.80 18.22 8.60
C PHE A 5 1.39 18.68 8.18
N PRO A 6 1.24 19.51 7.14
CA PRO A 6 -0.06 19.75 6.54
C PRO A 6 -0.70 18.43 6.07
N MET A 7 -1.82 18.05 6.67
CA MET A 7 -2.57 16.87 6.26
C MET A 7 -3.59 17.22 5.19
N ASN A 8 -4.05 16.23 4.41
CA ASN A 8 -4.97 16.43 3.28
C ASN A 8 -4.39 17.33 2.17
N ALA A 9 -3.09 17.16 1.89
CA ALA A 9 -2.37 17.83 0.81
C ALA A 9 -1.58 16.78 0.01
N TRP A 10 -1.27 17.09 -1.26
CA TRP A 10 -0.46 16.24 -2.12
C TRP A 10 1.03 16.38 -1.80
N TYR A 11 1.69 15.24 -1.64
CA TYR A 11 3.14 15.15 -1.46
C TYR A 11 3.77 14.34 -2.60
N VAL A 12 4.93 14.79 -3.09
CA VAL A 12 5.73 13.97 -4.00
C VAL A 12 6.22 12.75 -3.24
N ALA A 13 5.70 11.58 -3.59
CA ALA A 13 6.03 10.31 -2.96
C ALA A 13 7.28 9.68 -3.58
N ALA A 14 7.43 9.77 -4.90
CA ALA A 14 8.56 9.20 -5.66
C ALA A 14 8.62 9.78 -7.09
N TRP A 15 9.73 9.54 -7.79
CA TRP A 15 9.75 9.58 -9.25
C TRP A 15 8.95 8.41 -9.81
N ASP A 16 8.25 8.62 -10.91
CA ASP A 16 7.48 7.57 -11.62
C ASP A 16 8.30 6.30 -11.95
N VAL A 17 9.59 6.48 -12.27
CA VAL A 17 10.52 5.40 -12.60
C VAL A 17 10.98 4.60 -11.39
N GLU A 18 10.85 5.11 -10.16
CA GLU A 18 11.18 4.35 -8.96
C GLU A 18 10.09 3.30 -8.67
N ILE A 19 8.83 3.61 -9.00
CA ILE A 19 7.71 2.71 -8.76
C ILE A 19 7.62 1.66 -9.86
N LYS A 20 8.14 0.47 -9.55
CA LYS A 20 8.06 -0.72 -10.40
C LYS A 20 6.93 -1.65 -9.97
N HIS A 21 6.75 -2.76 -10.69
CA HIS A 21 5.89 -3.87 -10.26
C HIS A 21 6.57 -4.66 -9.12
N GLN A 22 6.83 -3.96 -8.02
CA GLN A 22 7.50 -4.45 -6.82
C GLN A 22 7.06 -3.56 -5.65
N LEU A 23 6.94 -4.15 -4.46
CA LEU A 23 6.59 -3.41 -3.25
C LEU A 23 7.68 -2.37 -2.91
N PHE A 24 7.28 -1.12 -2.83
CA PHE A 24 8.14 0.03 -2.56
C PHE A 24 7.65 0.76 -1.29
N PRO A 25 8.31 0.57 -0.13
CA PRO A 25 7.95 1.25 1.10
C PRO A 25 8.42 2.71 1.12
N ARG A 26 7.60 3.59 1.72
CA ARG A 26 7.91 5.01 1.94
C ARG A 26 7.26 5.49 3.23
N THR A 27 7.90 6.43 3.90
CA THR A 27 7.28 7.17 5.01
C THR A 27 7.00 8.59 4.57
N ILE A 28 5.73 9.00 4.62
CA ILE A 28 5.28 10.36 4.25
C ILE A 28 4.48 10.91 5.43
N CYS A 29 4.88 12.08 5.95
CA CYS A 29 4.24 12.70 7.12
C CYS A 29 4.08 11.75 8.33
N GLY A 30 5.06 10.86 8.54
CA GLY A 30 5.04 9.85 9.60
C GLY A 30 4.09 8.66 9.36
N LYS A 31 3.49 8.54 8.18
CA LYS A 31 2.67 7.39 7.75
C LYS A 31 3.50 6.44 6.90
N HIS A 32 3.48 5.16 7.25
CA HIS A 32 4.13 4.11 6.44
C HIS A 32 3.19 3.69 5.31
N VAL A 33 3.69 3.77 4.08
CA VAL A 33 2.95 3.49 2.86
C VAL A 33 3.76 2.50 2.03
N VAL A 34 3.09 1.51 1.46
CA VAL A 34 3.66 0.64 0.42
C VAL A 34 3.01 0.98 -0.92
N MET A 35 3.85 1.31 -1.90
CA MET A 35 3.44 1.61 -3.26
C MET A 35 3.90 0.50 -4.20
N TYR A 36 3.18 0.29 -5.30
CA TYR A 36 3.62 -0.56 -6.40
C TYR A 36 2.87 -0.20 -7.68
N ARG A 37 3.52 -0.47 -8.82
CA ARG A 37 2.89 -0.36 -10.14
C ARG A 37 2.10 -1.62 -10.41
N ARG A 38 0.83 -1.46 -10.76
CA ARG A 38 -0.06 -2.54 -11.19
C ARG A 38 0.22 -2.98 -12.62
N ALA A 39 -0.32 -4.12 -13.01
CA ALA A 39 -0.23 -4.65 -14.37
C ALA A 39 -0.84 -3.72 -15.43
N ASP A 40 -1.87 -2.94 -15.05
CA ASP A 40 -2.49 -1.94 -15.93
C ASP A 40 -1.68 -0.63 -16.07
N GLY A 41 -0.50 -0.57 -15.44
CA GLY A 41 0.38 0.60 -15.44
C GLY A 41 0.05 1.63 -14.38
N GLY A 42 -1.12 1.55 -13.73
CA GLY A 42 -1.49 2.42 -12.62
C GLY A 42 -0.65 2.18 -11.36
N VAL A 43 -0.61 3.15 -10.44
CA VAL A 43 0.06 3.01 -9.15
C VAL A 43 -0.98 2.81 -8.06
N SER A 44 -0.73 1.87 -7.15
CA SER A 44 -1.51 1.69 -5.92
C SER A 44 -0.65 1.98 -4.71
N ALA A 45 -1.25 2.60 -3.70
CA ALA A 45 -0.59 2.97 -2.47
C ALA A 45 -1.46 2.54 -1.28
N LEU A 46 -0.93 1.67 -0.44
CA LEU A 46 -1.61 1.12 0.72
C LEU A 46 -0.87 1.48 2.00
N GLU A 47 -1.57 1.52 3.13
CA GLU A 47 -0.93 1.57 4.43
C GLU A 47 -0.04 0.35 4.61
N ASP A 48 1.22 0.60 4.97
CA ASP A 48 2.23 -0.44 5.12
C ASP A 48 2.12 -1.12 6.50
N ALA A 49 0.93 -1.61 6.81
CA ALA A 49 0.63 -2.31 8.04
C ALA A 49 -0.53 -3.29 7.80
N CYS A 50 -0.24 -4.58 7.83
CA CYS A 50 -1.27 -5.61 7.72
C CYS A 50 -2.32 -5.45 8.83
N TRP A 51 -3.60 -5.40 8.46
CA TRP A 51 -4.73 -5.27 9.40
C TRP A 51 -4.66 -6.24 10.60
N HIS A 52 -4.09 -7.43 10.41
CA HIS A 52 -4.07 -8.46 11.45
C HIS A 52 -3.10 -8.15 12.61
N ARG A 53 -1.82 -7.91 12.33
CA ARG A 53 -0.75 -7.74 13.35
C ARG A 53 0.23 -6.62 13.03
N LEU A 54 -0.16 -5.70 12.14
CA LEU A 54 0.59 -4.52 11.74
C LEU A 54 1.96 -4.81 11.11
N VAL A 55 2.22 -6.06 10.70
CA VAL A 55 3.44 -6.39 9.96
C VAL A 55 3.47 -5.58 8.67
N PRO A 56 4.60 -4.92 8.35
CA PRO A 56 4.72 -4.17 7.10
C PRO A 56 4.40 -5.05 5.90
N LEU A 57 3.43 -4.61 5.10
CA LEU A 57 3.04 -5.28 3.87
C LEU A 57 4.17 -5.28 2.84
N SER A 58 5.04 -4.27 2.87
CA SER A 58 6.27 -4.15 2.08
C SER A 58 7.30 -5.27 2.34
N LYS A 59 7.18 -5.99 3.46
CA LYS A 59 7.96 -7.21 3.74
C LYS A 59 7.31 -8.49 3.19
N GLY A 60 6.19 -8.34 2.48
CA GLY A 60 5.50 -9.40 1.77
C GLY A 60 5.97 -9.55 0.34
N ARG A 61 5.04 -9.92 -0.55
CA ARG A 61 5.26 -10.03 -2.00
C ARG A 61 4.01 -9.61 -2.78
N LEU A 62 4.18 -9.46 -4.10
CA LEU A 62 3.05 -9.35 -5.02
C LEU A 62 2.70 -10.72 -5.61
N GLU A 63 1.41 -10.97 -5.76
CA GLU A 63 0.84 -12.03 -6.60
C GLU A 63 -0.11 -11.37 -7.60
N GLY A 64 0.37 -11.12 -8.82
CA GLY A 64 -0.27 -10.14 -9.71
C GLY A 64 -0.34 -8.77 -9.03
N ASP A 65 -1.51 -8.14 -9.02
CA ASP A 65 -1.73 -6.87 -8.33
C ASP A 65 -2.19 -7.03 -6.87
N THR A 66 -2.05 -8.22 -6.31
CA THR A 66 -2.43 -8.50 -4.92
C THR A 66 -1.22 -8.48 -4.01
N VAL A 67 -1.29 -7.72 -2.92
CA VAL A 67 -0.26 -7.70 -1.89
C VAL A 67 -0.48 -8.87 -0.94
N VAL A 68 0.48 -9.77 -0.83
CA VAL A 68 0.46 -10.89 0.10
C VAL A 68 1.33 -10.56 1.31
N CYS A 69 0.71 -10.48 2.48
CA CYS A 69 1.39 -10.23 3.74
C CYS A 69 2.41 -11.34 4.03
N GLY A 70 3.65 -10.93 4.36
CA GLY A 70 4.76 -11.86 4.63
C GLY A 70 4.64 -12.67 5.92
N TYR A 71 3.65 -12.40 6.78
CA TYR A 71 3.49 -13.13 8.04
C TYR A 71 2.56 -14.34 7.91
N HIS A 72 1.27 -14.09 7.69
CA HIS A 72 0.24 -15.13 7.64
C HIS A 72 -0.44 -15.23 6.27
N GLY A 73 0.11 -14.63 5.22
CA GLY A 73 -0.39 -14.79 3.85
C GLY A 73 -1.75 -14.15 3.55
N LEU A 74 -2.24 -13.23 4.40
CA LEU A 74 -3.41 -12.41 4.07
C LEU A 74 -3.15 -11.65 2.76
N LYS A 75 -4.15 -11.62 1.89
CA LYS A 75 -4.05 -10.98 0.59
C LYS A 75 -4.89 -9.72 0.54
N TYR A 76 -4.33 -8.64 0.01
CA TYR A 76 -5.00 -7.36 -0.14
C TYR A 76 -5.01 -6.95 -1.61
N ASN A 77 -6.19 -6.57 -2.11
CA ASN A 77 -6.31 -6.01 -3.44
C ASN A 77 -5.74 -4.57 -3.50
N PRO A 78 -5.64 -3.96 -4.69
CA PRO A 78 -5.11 -2.60 -4.84
C PRO A 78 -5.86 -1.50 -4.10
N GLN A 79 -7.09 -1.74 -3.65
CA GLN A 79 -7.90 -0.81 -2.86
C GLN A 79 -7.77 -1.07 -1.36
N GLY A 80 -6.88 -1.97 -0.94
CA GLY A 80 -6.61 -2.29 0.47
C GLY A 80 -7.60 -3.25 1.11
N ARG A 81 -8.56 -3.80 0.35
CA ARG A 81 -9.52 -4.79 0.87
C ARG A 81 -8.84 -6.15 0.95
N CYS A 82 -8.96 -6.82 2.09
CA CYS A 82 -8.56 -8.22 2.20
C CYS A 82 -9.45 -9.11 1.32
N THR A 83 -8.82 -9.94 0.50
CA THR A 83 -9.48 -10.84 -0.47
C THR A 83 -9.24 -12.31 -0.17
N PHE A 84 -8.33 -12.63 0.76
CA PHE A 84 -8.05 -14.00 1.16
C PHE A 84 -7.45 -14.08 2.57
N MET A 85 -7.89 -15.06 3.35
CA MET A 85 -7.40 -15.38 4.69
C MET A 85 -7.08 -16.89 4.74
N PRO A 86 -5.81 -17.30 4.86
CA PRO A 86 -5.46 -18.72 4.70
C PRO A 86 -6.11 -19.68 5.70
N SER A 87 -6.46 -19.20 6.89
CA SER A 87 -6.98 -20.03 7.98
C SER A 87 -8.49 -19.86 8.22
N GLN A 88 -9.22 -19.24 7.29
CA GLN A 88 -10.66 -18.99 7.42
C GLN A 88 -11.38 -19.17 6.08
N GLU A 89 -12.58 -19.73 6.13
CA GLU A 89 -13.45 -19.84 4.95
C GLU A 89 -14.10 -18.50 4.58
N THR A 90 -14.33 -17.65 5.58
CA THR A 90 -14.95 -16.33 5.40
C THR A 90 -13.91 -15.22 5.57
N ILE A 91 -14.15 -14.11 4.88
CA ILE A 91 -13.29 -12.92 4.97
C ILE A 91 -13.95 -11.95 5.94
N ASN A 92 -13.25 -11.59 7.02
CA ASN A 92 -13.72 -10.55 7.93
C ASN A 92 -13.99 -9.23 7.16
N PRO A 93 -15.21 -8.65 7.21
CA PRO A 93 -15.55 -7.43 6.47
C PRO A 93 -14.70 -6.21 6.87
N SER A 94 -14.19 -6.18 8.11
CA SER A 94 -13.34 -5.11 8.61
C SER A 94 -11.87 -5.25 8.21
N ALA A 95 -11.47 -6.37 7.61
CA ALA A 95 -10.09 -6.60 7.19
C ALA A 95 -9.76 -5.76 5.94
N CYS A 96 -9.41 -4.51 6.19
CA CYS A 96 -9.00 -3.53 5.20
C CYS A 96 -7.78 -2.78 5.73
N VAL A 97 -6.88 -2.41 4.82
CA VAL A 97 -5.86 -1.39 5.07
C VAL A 97 -6.25 -0.14 4.31
N ARG A 98 -5.78 1.03 4.77
CA ARG A 98 -6.05 2.27 4.06
C ARG A 98 -5.44 2.23 2.66
N SER A 99 -6.23 2.57 1.64
CA SER A 99 -5.71 2.96 0.33
C SER A 99 -5.57 4.48 0.29
N TYR A 100 -4.47 4.97 -0.27
CA TYR A 100 -4.24 6.39 -0.48
C TYR A 100 -4.60 6.77 -1.92
N PRO A 101 -5.11 7.98 -2.14
CA PRO A 101 -5.25 8.50 -3.49
C PRO A 101 -3.86 8.67 -4.10
N VAL A 102 -3.73 8.38 -5.40
CA VAL A 102 -2.47 8.52 -6.12
C VAL A 102 -2.73 9.22 -7.44
N VAL A 103 -1.86 10.16 -7.78
CA VAL A 103 -1.83 10.80 -9.10
C VAL A 103 -0.41 10.65 -9.66
N GLU A 104 -0.27 10.20 -10.91
CA GLU A 104 1.01 10.24 -11.61
C GLU A 104 1.00 11.42 -12.58
N ARG A 105 1.86 12.42 -12.35
CA ARG A 105 1.92 13.63 -13.16
C ARG A 105 3.28 14.30 -13.06
N HIS A 106 3.75 14.86 -14.17
CA HIS A 106 5.02 15.61 -14.24
C HIS A 106 6.22 14.79 -13.75
N ARG A 107 6.30 13.51 -14.13
CA ARG A 107 7.35 12.55 -13.68
C ARG A 107 7.30 12.16 -12.20
N TYR A 108 6.30 12.64 -11.45
CA TYR A 108 6.13 12.34 -10.04
C TYR A 108 4.91 11.46 -9.78
N VAL A 109 5.04 10.62 -8.77
CA VAL A 109 3.94 9.96 -8.09
C VAL A 109 3.57 10.81 -6.88
N TRP A 110 2.35 11.32 -6.88
CA TRP A 110 1.77 12.16 -5.84
C TRP A 110 0.88 11.29 -4.95
N LEU A 111 0.98 11.49 -3.64
CA LEU A 111 0.14 10.86 -2.61
C LEU A 111 -0.52 11.90 -1.70
#